data_AF-A0A509AM59-F1
#
_entry.id   AF-A0A509AM59-F1
#
_cell.length_a   1.000
_cell.length_b   1.000
_cell.length_c   1.000
_cell.angle_alpha   90.00
_cell.angle_beta   90.00
_cell.angle_gamma   90.00
#
_symmetry.space_group_name_H-M   'P 1'
#
loop_
_entity.id
_entity.type
_entity.pdbx_description
1 polymer ?
#
loop_
_entity_poly.entity_id
_entity_poly.type
_entity_poly.pdbx_seq_one_letter_code
_entity_poly.pdbx_strand_id
1 'polypeptide(L)'
;MDPTEAANNSDAQENSAEVNAKIFPLASPELTNQILDVIQRATVYRQLRRGANEAVKSLHKGISELVVLAADAKPLEIISHIPLVCEDKNTPYVYVRSKMALGRACGISRSVIATSIITKDGSPLETQITELKDLIEQMLI
;
A
#
# COMPACT_ATOMS: atom_id res chain seq x y z
N MET A 1 29.27 -26.10 -20.90
CA MET A 1 28.87 -24.96 -21.74
C MET A 1 27.35 -24.96 -21.77
N ASP A 2 26.73 -24.28 -20.81
CA ASP A 2 25.33 -23.83 -20.94
C ASP A 2 25.30 -22.76 -22.04
N PRO A 3 24.26 -22.75 -22.90
CA PRO A 3 23.24 -21.70 -22.75
C PRO A 3 21.87 -22.07 -23.37
N THR A 4 20.76 -22.03 -22.62
CA THR A 4 19.47 -21.55 -23.18
C THR A 4 18.58 -21.03 -22.06
N GLU A 5 18.52 -19.70 -22.00
CA GLU A 5 17.66 -18.86 -21.19
C GLU A 5 16.31 -18.68 -21.91
N ALA A 6 15.26 -18.45 -21.12
CA ALA A 6 13.99 -17.81 -21.48
C ALA A 6 13.02 -18.53 -22.43
N ALA A 7 11.93 -19.07 -21.85
CA ALA A 7 10.57 -18.88 -22.36
C ALA A 7 9.54 -19.47 -21.38
N ASN A 8 8.78 -18.61 -20.71
CA ASN A 8 7.31 -18.67 -20.56
C ASN A 8 6.85 -17.83 -19.37
N ASN A 9 6.95 -16.50 -19.57
CA ASN A 9 6.12 -15.54 -18.86
C ASN A 9 4.79 -15.46 -19.62
N SER A 10 3.89 -16.38 -19.29
CA SER A 10 2.53 -16.45 -19.82
C SER A 10 1.52 -16.20 -18.69
N ASP A 11 1.56 -14.99 -18.11
CA ASP A 11 0.48 -14.46 -17.25
C ASP A 11 0.41 -12.93 -17.39
N ALA A 12 0.54 -12.45 -18.63
CA ALA A 12 0.18 -11.08 -19.00
C ALA A 12 -1.11 -11.13 -19.80
N GLN A 13 -2.15 -10.54 -19.19
CA GLN A 13 -3.50 -10.25 -19.69
C GLN A 13 -4.58 -11.30 -19.37
N GLU A 14 -5.33 -11.01 -18.31
CA GLU A 14 -6.79 -11.03 -18.45
C GLU A 14 -7.46 -9.95 -17.56
N ASN A 15 -8.12 -9.06 -18.29
CA ASN A 15 -9.13 -8.08 -17.91
C ASN A 15 -8.79 -6.91 -16.98
N SER A 16 -8.93 -5.72 -17.60
CA SER A 16 -9.37 -4.47 -16.97
C SER A 16 -10.07 -4.73 -15.65
N ALA A 17 -9.47 -4.21 -14.59
CA ALA A 17 -10.14 -4.02 -13.32
C ALA A 17 -11.56 -3.51 -13.63
N GLU A 18 -12.56 -4.37 -13.41
CA GLU A 18 -13.74 -3.91 -12.70
C GLU A 18 -13.16 -3.26 -11.44
N VAL A 19 -12.88 -1.96 -11.54
CA VAL A 19 -12.49 -1.15 -10.41
C VAL A 19 -13.74 -1.20 -9.56
N ASN A 20 -13.79 -2.18 -8.67
CA ASN A 20 -14.92 -2.40 -7.79
C ASN A 20 -15.26 -1.02 -7.22
N ALA A 21 -16.52 -0.59 -7.29
CA ALA A 21 -16.93 0.75 -6.83
C ALA A 21 -16.54 1.03 -5.37
N LYS A 22 -16.14 -0.01 -4.62
CA LYS A 22 -15.58 0.03 -3.26
C LYS A 22 -14.10 0.47 -3.19
N ILE A 23 -13.41 0.63 -4.32
CA ILE A 23 -11.98 0.98 -4.40
C ILE A 23 -11.87 2.48 -4.67
N PHE A 24 -11.93 3.25 -3.60
CA PHE A 24 -11.75 4.69 -3.61
C PHE A 24 -11.02 5.10 -2.34
N PRO A 25 -9.96 5.93 -2.41
CA PRO A 25 -9.36 6.57 -3.59
C PRO A 25 -8.27 5.70 -4.22
N LEU A 26 -8.23 5.64 -5.57
CA LEU A 26 -7.20 4.92 -6.33
C LEU A 26 -6.08 5.88 -6.75
N ALA A 27 -4.84 5.59 -6.36
CA ALA A 27 -3.69 6.40 -6.76
C ALA A 27 -3.43 6.36 -8.27
N SER A 28 -3.04 7.50 -8.84
CA SER A 28 -2.48 7.55 -10.21
C SER A 28 -1.21 6.70 -10.29
N PRO A 29 -0.78 6.27 -11.49
CA PRO A 29 0.46 5.51 -11.65
C PRO A 29 1.69 6.26 -11.12
N GLU A 30 1.73 7.58 -11.31
CA GLU A 30 2.81 8.46 -10.82
C GLU A 30 2.85 8.48 -9.29
N LEU A 31 1.70 8.73 -8.65
CA LEU A 31 1.58 8.73 -7.19
C LEU A 31 1.86 7.34 -6.61
N THR A 32 1.44 6.28 -7.29
CA THR A 32 1.73 4.89 -6.88
C THR A 32 3.24 4.65 -6.81
N ASN A 33 4.01 5.12 -7.80
CA ASN A 33 5.47 4.98 -7.78
C ASN A 33 6.11 5.75 -6.61
N GLN A 34 5.63 6.96 -6.33
CA GLN A 34 6.09 7.75 -5.18
C GLN A 34 5.79 7.04 -3.85
N ILE A 35 4.57 6.52 -3.68
CA ILE A 35 4.16 5.75 -2.50
C ILE A 35 5.06 4.52 -2.32
N LEU A 36 5.29 3.77 -3.40
CA LEU A 36 6.11 2.55 -3.34
C LEU A 36 7.57 2.84 -2.97
N ASP A 37 8.15 3.94 -3.47
CA ASP A 37 9.51 4.37 -3.09
C ASP A 37 9.57 4.76 -1.60
N VAL A 38 8.60 5.53 -1.10
CA VAL A 38 8.52 5.87 0.32
C VAL A 38 8.36 4.61 1.20
N ILE A 39 7.53 3.65 0.79
CA ILE A 39 7.38 2.36 1.49
C ILE A 39 8.70 1.56 1.51
N GLN A 40 9.44 1.58 0.40
CA GLN A 40 10.73 0.91 0.31
C GLN A 40 11.74 1.52 1.28
N ARG A 41 11.81 2.85 1.36
CA ARG A 41 12.67 3.53 2.33
C ARG A 41 12.18 3.28 3.76
N ALA A 42 10.88 3.38 4.01
CA ALA A 42 10.26 3.10 5.31
C ALA A 42 10.56 1.66 5.82
N THR A 43 10.69 0.71 4.89
CA THR A 43 11.13 -0.65 5.19
C THR A 43 12.54 -0.69 5.79
N VAL A 44 13.48 0.10 5.25
CA VAL A 44 14.86 0.19 5.76
C VAL A 44 14.89 0.76 7.19
N TYR A 45 14.08 1.79 7.46
CA TYR A 45 13.99 2.42 8.79
C TYR A 45 13.12 1.66 9.80
N ARG A 46 12.55 0.52 9.40
CA ARG A 46 11.64 -0.32 10.20
C ARG A 46 10.40 0.42 10.70
N GLN A 47 9.89 1.37 9.91
CA GLN A 47 8.70 2.17 10.22
C GLN A 47 7.46 1.72 9.41
N LEU A 48 7.40 0.42 9.10
CA LEU A 48 6.34 -0.17 8.29
C LEU A 48 5.72 -1.38 9.01
N ARG A 49 4.39 -1.43 9.02
CA ARG A 49 3.58 -2.58 9.42
C ARG A 49 3.00 -3.23 8.17
N ARG A 50 3.18 -4.54 8.05
CA ARG A 50 2.89 -5.29 6.83
C ARG A 50 1.76 -6.28 7.11
N GLY A 51 0.72 -6.26 6.27
CA GLY A 51 -0.46 -7.11 6.39
C GLY A 51 -1.65 -6.39 7.01
N ALA A 52 -2.85 -6.92 6.73
CA ALA A 52 -4.12 -6.35 7.17
C ALA A 52 -4.25 -6.29 8.69
N ASN A 53 -3.98 -7.39 9.40
CA ASN A 53 -4.11 -7.46 10.86
C ASN A 53 -3.18 -6.48 11.57
N GLU A 54 -1.95 -6.34 11.07
CA GLU A 54 -0.97 -5.42 11.64
C GLU A 54 -1.34 -3.95 11.35
N ALA A 55 -1.88 -3.65 10.16
CA ALA A 55 -2.39 -2.32 9.83
C ALA A 55 -3.53 -1.90 10.76
N VAL A 56 -4.52 -2.78 10.99
CA VAL A 56 -5.63 -2.54 11.93
C VAL A 56 -5.10 -2.34 13.35
N LYS A 57 -4.11 -3.13 13.77
CA LYS A 57 -3.49 -3.00 15.10
C LYS A 57 -2.77 -1.66 15.28
N SER A 58 -2.07 -1.15 14.25
CA SER A 58 -1.46 0.18 14.29
C SER A 58 -2.50 1.31 14.30
N LEU A 59 -3.61 1.13 13.57
CA LEU A 59 -4.72 2.09 13.56
C LEU A 59 -5.39 2.19 14.93
N HIS A 60 -5.71 1.05 15.56
CA HIS A 60 -6.28 1.04 16.92
C HIS A 60 -5.34 1.65 17.97
N LYS A 61 -4.02 1.53 17.78
CA LYS A 61 -3.02 2.15 18.64
C LYS A 61 -2.81 3.65 18.38
N GLY A 62 -3.34 4.20 17.28
CA GLY A 62 -3.14 5.61 16.91
C GLY A 62 -1.70 5.96 16.54
N ILE A 63 -0.91 4.98 16.09
CA ILE A 63 0.49 5.19 15.65
C ILE A 63 0.62 5.13 14.11
N SER A 64 -0.49 4.91 13.42
CA SER A 64 -0.56 4.79 11.97
C SER A 64 -0.70 6.17 11.36
N GLU A 65 0.18 6.52 10.41
CA GLU A 65 0.08 7.79 9.71
C GLU A 65 -0.58 7.68 8.35
N LEU A 66 -0.31 6.58 7.67
CA LEU A 66 -0.78 6.35 6.31
C LEU A 66 -1.01 4.85 6.11
N VAL A 67 -2.13 4.52 5.48
CA VAL A 67 -2.49 3.14 5.14
C VAL A 67 -2.54 2.97 3.63
N VAL A 68 -1.90 1.92 3.13
CA VAL A 68 -1.85 1.59 1.71
C VAL A 68 -2.47 0.23 1.48
N LEU A 69 -3.47 0.17 0.61
CA LEU A 69 -4.30 -0.99 0.34
C LEU A 69 -4.13 -1.44 -1.10
N ALA A 70 -4.19 -2.74 -1.37
CA ALA A 70 -4.10 -3.26 -2.72
C ALA A 70 -5.50 -3.48 -3.33
N ALA A 71 -5.73 -2.93 -4.52
CA ALA A 71 -6.97 -3.04 -5.27
C ALA A 71 -7.21 -4.44 -5.89
N ASP A 72 -6.13 -5.19 -6.16
CA ASP A 72 -6.15 -6.54 -6.74
C ASP A 72 -6.17 -7.67 -5.68
N ALA A 73 -6.49 -7.32 -4.43
CA ALA A 73 -6.66 -8.29 -3.36
C ALA A 73 -7.88 -9.18 -3.64
N LYS A 74 -7.69 -10.49 -3.53
CA LYS A 74 -8.74 -11.50 -3.62
C LYS A 74 -8.65 -12.38 -2.37
N PRO A 75 -9.68 -12.45 -1.51
CA PRO A 75 -10.97 -11.74 -1.55
C PRO A 75 -10.89 -10.29 -1.01
N LEU A 76 -11.72 -9.38 -1.55
CA LEU A 76 -11.79 -7.97 -1.11
C LEU A 76 -12.43 -7.79 0.28
N GLU A 77 -13.16 -8.78 0.77
CA GLU A 77 -13.80 -8.77 2.09
C GLU A 77 -12.80 -8.53 3.23
N ILE A 78 -11.54 -8.97 3.05
CA ILE A 78 -10.46 -8.77 4.03
C ILE A 78 -10.10 -7.30 4.16
N ILE A 79 -10.28 -6.48 3.11
CA ILE A 79 -9.92 -5.06 3.16
C ILE A 79 -11.12 -4.20 3.56
N SER A 80 -12.36 -4.69 3.42
CA SER A 80 -13.58 -3.87 3.59
C SER A 80 -13.73 -3.20 4.96
N HIS A 81 -13.10 -3.71 6.01
CA HIS A 81 -13.15 -3.12 7.36
C HIS A 81 -12.05 -2.08 7.59
N ILE A 82 -10.96 -2.10 6.81
CA ILE A 82 -9.80 -1.22 7.05
C ILE A 82 -10.14 0.25 6.77
N PRO A 83 -10.75 0.62 5.62
CA PRO A 83 -11.15 2.00 5.35
C PRO A 83 -12.09 2.55 6.43
N LEU A 84 -13.03 1.73 6.92
CA LEU A 84 -13.98 2.15 7.97
C LEU A 84 -13.25 2.56 9.26
N VAL A 85 -12.26 1.76 9.67
CA VAL A 85 -11.42 2.07 10.83
C VAL A 85 -10.50 3.27 10.57
N CYS A 86 -10.05 3.45 9.32
CA CYS A 86 -9.27 4.62 8.92
C CYS A 86 -10.10 5.91 9.04
N GLU A 87 -11.36 5.90 8.61
CA GLU A 87 -12.30 7.02 8.74
C GLU A 87 -12.55 7.38 10.21
N ASP A 88 -12.84 6.38 11.06
CA ASP A 88 -13.04 6.56 12.51
C ASP A 88 -11.83 7.18 13.22
N LYS A 89 -10.62 6.94 12.69
CA LYS A 89 -9.34 7.42 13.24
C LYS A 89 -8.78 8.63 12.49
N ASN A 90 -9.49 9.14 11.48
CA ASN A 90 -9.00 10.20 10.59
C ASN A 90 -7.59 9.89 10.04
N THR A 91 -7.29 8.63 9.72
CA THR A 91 -6.01 8.24 9.13
C THR A 91 -6.16 8.15 7.62
N PRO A 92 -5.34 8.87 6.83
CA PRO A 92 -5.44 8.81 5.38
C PRO A 92 -5.13 7.41 4.86
N TYR A 93 -5.85 7.00 3.82
CA TYR A 93 -5.65 5.72 3.17
C TYR A 93 -5.72 5.84 1.65
N VAL A 94 -5.01 4.96 0.95
CA VAL A 94 -4.95 4.97 -0.52
C VAL A 94 -4.87 3.56 -1.09
N TYR A 95 -5.49 3.37 -2.25
CA TYR A 95 -5.41 2.11 -2.99
C TYR A 95 -4.33 2.16 -4.07
N VAL A 96 -3.52 1.10 -4.13
CA VAL A 96 -2.57 0.81 -5.21
C VAL A 96 -3.06 -0.35 -6.06
N ARG A 97 -2.75 -0.32 -7.36
CA ARG A 97 -3.27 -1.31 -8.31
C ARG A 97 -2.75 -2.74 -8.08
N SER A 98 -1.54 -2.90 -7.55
CA SER A 98 -0.87 -4.22 -7.46
C SER A 98 -0.36 -4.56 -6.05
N LYS A 99 -0.85 -5.66 -5.48
CA LYS A 99 -0.36 -6.28 -4.23
C LYS A 99 1.03 -6.86 -4.35
N MET A 100 1.44 -7.26 -5.56
CA MET A 100 2.79 -7.77 -5.81
C MET A 100 3.82 -6.65 -5.78
N ALA A 101 3.50 -5.51 -6.39
CA ALA A 101 4.35 -4.32 -6.33
C ALA A 101 4.51 -3.84 -4.87
N LEU A 102 3.40 -3.82 -4.11
CA LEU A 102 3.43 -3.48 -2.69
C LEU A 102 4.30 -4.45 -1.88
N GLY A 103 4.18 -5.75 -2.11
CA GLY A 103 5.01 -6.76 -1.45
C GLY A 103 6.51 -6.56 -1.70
N ARG A 104 6.88 -6.29 -2.96
CA ARG A 104 8.27 -5.99 -3.34
C ARG A 104 8.80 -4.72 -2.65
N ALA A 105 8.02 -3.64 -2.62
CA ALA A 105 8.39 -2.41 -1.91
C ALA A 105 8.55 -2.65 -0.41
N CYS A 106 7.75 -3.54 0.18
CA CYS A 106 7.90 -3.97 1.57
C CYS A 106 9.11 -4.88 1.82
N GLY A 107 9.88 -5.25 0.79
CA GLY A 107 10.99 -6.21 0.90
C GLY A 107 10.55 -7.65 1.19
N ILE A 108 9.34 -8.03 0.76
CA ILE A 108 8.82 -9.39 0.91
C ILE A 108 8.55 -10.00 -0.47
N SER A 109 9.00 -11.23 -0.70
CA SER A 109 8.73 -11.98 -1.94
C SER A 109 7.27 -12.45 -2.10
N ARG A 110 6.40 -12.18 -1.13
CA ARG A 110 4.98 -12.54 -1.10
C ARG A 110 4.12 -11.31 -1.32
N SER A 111 2.93 -11.48 -1.88
CA SER A 111 1.96 -10.40 -2.05
C SER A 111 1.53 -9.82 -0.70
N VAL A 112 1.47 -8.50 -0.61
CA VAL A 112 0.96 -7.78 0.56
C VAL A 112 -0.30 -7.05 0.15
N ILE A 113 -1.38 -7.26 0.89
CA ILE A 113 -2.71 -6.67 0.59
C ILE A 113 -2.94 -5.32 1.27
N ALA A 114 -2.26 -5.10 2.39
CA ALA A 114 -2.40 -3.89 3.20
C ALA A 114 -1.08 -3.65 3.92
N THR A 115 -0.69 -2.38 4.02
CA THR A 115 0.49 -1.93 4.73
C THR A 115 0.13 -0.63 5.44
N SER A 116 0.73 -0.40 6.61
CA SER A 116 0.65 0.88 7.31
C SER A 116 2.04 1.42 7.57
N ILE A 117 2.21 2.71 7.30
CA ILE A 117 3.38 3.47 7.74
C ILE A 117 3.09 3.96 9.16
N ILE A 118 4.05 3.77 10.05
CA ILE A 118 3.96 4.23 11.44
C ILE A 118 4.79 5.49 11.65
N THR A 119 4.33 6.37 12.54
CA THR A 119 5.13 7.52 12.99
C THR A 119 6.40 7.04 13.66
N LYS A 120 7.51 7.68 13.35
CA LYS A 120 8.78 7.49 14.05
C LYS A 120 9.51 8.83 14.15
N ASP A 121 9.61 9.32 15.37
CA ASP A 121 10.28 10.58 15.67
C ASP A 121 11.74 10.54 15.21
N GLY A 122 12.16 11.58 14.47
CA GLY A 122 13.51 11.71 13.94
C GLY A 122 13.79 10.88 12.67
N SER A 123 12.75 10.41 11.96
CA SER A 123 12.95 9.78 10.66
C SER A 123 13.18 10.84 9.56
N PRO A 124 14.14 10.65 8.64
CA PRO A 124 14.36 11.57 7.52
C PRO A 124 13.25 11.50 6.45
N LEU A 125 12.26 10.61 6.64
CA LEU A 125 11.14 10.39 5.72
C LEU A 125 9.87 11.12 6.16
N GLU A 126 9.88 11.76 7.32
CA GLU A 126 8.71 12.47 7.88
C GLU A 126 8.13 13.47 6.88
N THR A 127 8.98 14.31 6.26
CA THR A 127 8.54 15.27 5.24
C THR A 127 7.85 14.61 4.05
N GLN A 128 8.42 13.51 3.53
CA GLN A 128 7.84 12.77 2.39
C GLN A 128 6.51 12.08 2.76
N ILE A 129 6.40 11.59 3.99
CA ILE A 129 5.17 10.99 4.49
C ILE A 129 4.09 12.05 4.63
N THR A 130 4.41 13.23 5.19
CA THR A 130 3.48 14.34 5.31
C THR A 130 3.00 14.83 3.95
N GLU A 131 3.91 15.04 2.99
CA GLU A 131 3.53 15.41 1.61
C GLU A 131 2.59 14.37 0.97
N LEU A 132 2.86 13.08 1.14
CA LEU A 132 1.98 12.02 0.64
C LEU A 132 0.62 12.04 1.33
N LYS A 133 0.57 12.30 2.64
CA LYS A 133 -0.69 12.41 3.39
C LYS A 133 -1.53 13.56 2.86
N ASP A 134 -0.94 14.73 2.68
CA ASP A 134 -1.64 15.92 2.15
C ASP A 134 -2.21 15.65 0.75
N LEU A 135 -1.46 14.99 -0.12
CA LEU A 135 -1.92 14.59 -1.45
C LEU A 135 -3.08 13.60 -1.41
N ILE A 136 -3.07 12.66 -0.47
CA ILE A 136 -4.10 11.63 -0.32
C ILE A 136 -5.36 12.22 0.32
N GLU A 137 -5.22 13.11 1.29
CA GLU A 137 -6.34 13.83 1.90
C GLU A 137 -7.08 14.68 0.85
N GLN A 138 -6.36 15.32 -0.07
CA GLN A 138 -6.97 16.03 -1.20
C GLN A 138 -7.78 15.12 -2.14
N MET A 139 -7.48 13.81 -2.19
CA MET A 139 -8.25 12.85 -2.99
C MET A 139 -9.51 12.34 -2.27
N LEU A 140 -9.62 12.54 -0.96
CA LEU A 140 -10.74 12.08 -0.13
C LEU A 140 -11.84 13.15 0.04
N ILE A 141 -11.66 14.34 -0.53
CA ILE A 141 -12.61 15.47 -0.53
C ILE A 141 -13.57 15.39 -1.73
#